data_AF-A0A1Q7B2F3-F1
#
_entry.id   AF-A0A1Q7B2F3-F1
#
_cell.length_a   1.000
_cell.length_b   1.000
_cell.length_c   1.000
_cell.angle_alpha   90.00
_cell.angle_beta   90.00
_cell.angle_gamma   90.00
#
_symmetry.space_group_name_H-M   'P 1'
#
loop_
_entity.id
_entity.type
_entity.pdbx_description
1 polymer ?
#
loop_
_entity_poly.entity_id
_entity_poly.type
_entity_poly.pdbx_seq_one_letter_code
_entity_poly.pdbx_strand_id
1 'polypeptide(L)'
;MNKPNTDYWASHLYLSPRQRPKPDQPARDLSPRAAQRFKRAREELRSLRHVTEQVVYLGTTWKWVWMYEVGGRKLGYLHPMQSGVSGTFVLSAPEEQEISATNGLPRVIKQAVRDGALFDGVRHCWMDFVDLGAVHAFVDVVRLKYQLLARPE
;
A
#
# COMPACT_ATOMS: atom_id res chain seq x y z
N MET A 1 6.57 8.14 15.69
CA MET A 1 6.99 6.83 15.16
C MET A 1 6.27 6.61 13.84
N ASN A 2 6.99 6.31 12.75
CA ASN A 2 6.39 6.10 11.42
C ASN A 2 6.27 4.61 11.04
N LYS A 3 6.34 3.70 12.02
CA LYS A 3 6.18 2.25 11.81
C LYS A 3 4.88 1.78 12.47
N PRO A 4 4.12 0.89 11.83
CA PRO A 4 2.93 0.32 12.43
C PRO A 4 3.32 -0.58 13.61
N ASN A 5 2.70 -0.38 14.77
CA ASN A 5 2.89 -1.21 15.97
C ASN A 5 1.81 -2.30 16.05
N THR A 6 1.84 -3.12 17.09
CA THR A 6 0.86 -4.21 17.31
C THR A 6 -0.57 -3.68 17.41
N ASP A 7 -0.78 -2.58 18.14
CA ASP A 7 -2.11 -1.98 18.34
C ASP A 7 -2.71 -1.49 17.03
N TYR A 8 -1.87 -0.91 16.17
CA TYR A 8 -2.27 -0.54 14.81
C TYR A 8 -2.82 -1.75 14.07
N TRP A 9 -2.09 -2.87 14.01
CA TRP A 9 -2.55 -4.08 13.30
C TRP A 9 -3.76 -4.75 13.97
N ALA A 10 -3.99 -4.54 15.26
CA ALA A 10 -5.19 -5.01 15.94
C ALA A 10 -6.46 -4.22 15.50
N SER A 11 -6.31 -3.01 14.96
CA SER A 11 -7.41 -2.10 14.61
C SER A 11 -7.98 -2.27 13.20
N HIS A 12 -7.81 -3.42 12.55
CA HIS A 12 -8.40 -3.69 11.23
C HIS A 12 -9.94 -3.59 11.27
N LEU A 13 -10.54 -3.05 10.19
CA LEU A 13 -11.99 -3.05 10.03
C LEU A 13 -12.56 -4.47 9.82
N TYR A 14 -11.80 -5.32 9.13
CA TYR A 14 -12.24 -6.64 8.70
C TYR A 14 -11.44 -7.73 9.39
N LEU A 15 -12.00 -8.32 10.44
CA LEU A 15 -11.27 -9.25 11.31
C LEU A 15 -11.44 -10.72 10.91
N SER A 16 -12.61 -11.10 10.39
CA SER A 16 -12.97 -12.50 10.17
C SER A 16 -12.43 -13.03 8.84
N PRO A 17 -11.55 -14.06 8.82
CA PRO A 17 -11.09 -14.69 7.57
C PRO A 17 -12.21 -15.39 6.78
N ARG A 18 -13.36 -15.63 7.40
CA ARG A 18 -14.53 -16.27 6.75
C ARG A 18 -15.44 -15.27 6.06
N GLN A 19 -15.22 -13.98 6.26
CA GLN A 19 -16.05 -12.91 5.71
C GLN A 19 -15.20 -11.99 4.86
N ARG A 20 -15.07 -12.34 3.57
CA ARG A 20 -14.36 -11.50 2.60
C ARG A 20 -15.12 -10.20 2.38
N PRO A 21 -14.51 -9.03 2.65
CA PRO A 21 -15.15 -7.75 2.35
C PRO A 21 -15.24 -7.56 0.82
N LYS A 22 -16.27 -6.85 0.37
CA LYS A 22 -16.36 -6.43 -1.03
C LYS A 22 -15.29 -5.38 -1.33
N PRO A 23 -14.78 -5.28 -2.57
CA PRO A 23 -13.76 -4.31 -2.92
C PRO A 23 -14.13 -2.85 -2.62
N ASP A 24 -15.41 -2.48 -2.72
CA ASP A 24 -15.94 -1.15 -2.43
C ASP A 24 -16.39 -0.96 -0.97
N GLN A 25 -16.35 -2.01 -0.14
CA GLN A 25 -16.84 -1.98 1.24
C GLN A 25 -16.19 -0.87 2.10
N PRO A 26 -14.86 -0.59 2.01
CA PRO A 26 -14.25 0.46 2.84
C PRO A 26 -14.81 1.85 2.58
N ALA A 27 -15.34 2.11 1.37
CA ALA A 27 -15.96 3.40 1.06
C ALA A 27 -17.21 3.69 1.90
N ARG A 28 -17.81 2.66 2.52
CA ARG A 28 -19.01 2.74 3.35
C ARG A 28 -18.68 2.69 4.84
N ASP A 29 -17.68 1.90 5.21
CA ASP A 29 -17.36 1.62 6.61
C ASP A 29 -16.38 2.64 7.21
N LEU A 30 -15.56 3.29 6.38
CA LEU A 30 -14.62 4.32 6.83
C LEU A 30 -15.35 5.64 7.10
N SER A 31 -14.77 6.46 7.98
CA SER A 31 -15.17 7.87 8.11
C SER A 31 -15.06 8.59 6.76
N PRO A 32 -15.88 9.62 6.48
CA PRO A 32 -15.93 10.26 5.15
C PRO A 32 -14.56 10.71 4.61
N ARG A 33 -13.69 11.26 5.48
CA ARG A 33 -12.34 11.69 5.11
C ARG A 33 -11.42 10.50 4.78
N ALA A 34 -11.49 9.44 5.58
CA ALA A 34 -10.71 8.22 5.32
C ALA A 34 -11.21 7.50 4.07
N ALA A 35 -12.54 7.42 3.86
CA ALA A 35 -13.15 6.88 2.65
C ALA A 35 -12.69 7.64 1.39
N GLN A 36 -12.56 8.97 1.45
CA GLN A 36 -12.03 9.77 0.34
C GLN A 36 -10.59 9.38 -0.01
N ARG A 37 -9.72 9.23 0.99
CA ARG A 37 -8.31 8.82 0.80
C ARG A 37 -8.21 7.41 0.23
N PHE A 38 -8.99 6.47 0.76
CA PHE A 38 -9.08 5.12 0.22
C PHE A 38 -9.52 5.11 -1.24
N LYS A 39 -10.62 5.81 -1.57
CA LYS A 39 -11.13 5.92 -2.95
C LYS A 39 -10.06 6.48 -3.88
N ARG A 40 -9.41 7.58 -3.49
CA ARG A 40 -8.37 8.22 -4.31
C ARG A 40 -7.21 7.26 -4.59
N ALA A 41 -6.67 6.63 -3.56
CA ALA A 41 -5.57 5.68 -3.70
C ALA A 41 -5.96 4.52 -4.64
N ARG A 42 -7.12 3.92 -4.38
CA ARG A 42 -7.67 2.81 -5.16
C ARG A 42 -7.87 3.18 -6.64
N GLU A 43 -8.48 4.32 -6.91
CA GLU A 43 -8.73 4.81 -8.27
C GLU A 43 -7.43 5.01 -9.04
N GLU A 44 -6.43 5.65 -8.43
CA GLU A 44 -5.16 5.91 -9.10
C GLU A 44 -4.35 4.62 -9.33
N LEU A 45 -4.34 3.69 -8.37
CA LEU A 45 -3.68 2.39 -8.56
C LEU A 45 -4.34 1.58 -9.67
N ARG A 46 -5.68 1.57 -9.74
CA ARG A 46 -6.45 0.88 -10.80
C ARG A 46 -6.37 1.57 -12.15
N SER A 47 -5.96 2.84 -12.21
CA SER A 47 -5.75 3.55 -13.47
C SER A 47 -4.50 3.08 -14.23
N LEU A 48 -3.60 2.36 -13.54
CA LEU A 48 -2.39 1.81 -14.16
C LEU A 48 -2.74 0.60 -15.03
N ARG A 49 -2.21 0.59 -16.26
CA ARG A 49 -2.55 -0.43 -17.26
C ARG A 49 -2.12 -1.82 -16.76
N HIS A 50 -3.02 -2.79 -16.88
CA HIS A 50 -2.84 -4.19 -16.46
C HIS A 50 -2.64 -4.41 -14.95
N VAL A 51 -2.85 -3.40 -14.11
CA VAL A 51 -2.89 -3.61 -12.66
C VAL A 51 -4.19 -4.29 -12.27
N THR A 52 -4.08 -5.37 -11.51
CA THR A 52 -5.21 -6.07 -10.92
C THR A 52 -5.35 -5.68 -9.45
N GLU A 53 -6.59 -5.69 -8.95
CA GLU A 53 -6.92 -5.51 -7.54
C GLU A 53 -7.47 -6.82 -7.00
N GLN A 54 -6.95 -7.27 -5.86
CA GLN A 54 -7.47 -8.43 -5.14
C GLN A 54 -7.67 -8.12 -3.66
N VAL A 55 -8.82 -8.50 -3.10
CA VAL A 55 -9.05 -8.45 -1.65
C VAL A 55 -8.61 -9.77 -1.02
N VAL A 56 -7.51 -9.81 -0.28
CA VAL A 56 -6.85 -11.05 0.16
C VAL A 56 -6.67 -11.08 1.67
N TYR A 57 -6.87 -12.24 2.31
CA TYR A 57 -6.58 -12.43 3.73
C TYR A 57 -5.12 -12.90 3.91
N LEU A 58 -4.29 -12.08 4.54
CA LEU A 58 -2.85 -12.31 4.74
C LEU A 58 -2.53 -12.62 6.21
N GLY A 59 -3.28 -13.54 6.80
CA GLY A 59 -3.00 -14.06 8.13
C GLY A 59 -3.45 -13.14 9.27
N THR A 60 -2.97 -13.42 10.48
CA THR A 60 -3.50 -12.82 11.71
C THR A 60 -3.07 -11.38 11.93
N THR A 61 -1.95 -10.95 11.36
CA THR A 61 -1.42 -9.59 11.48
C THR A 61 -2.03 -8.66 10.43
N TRP A 62 -1.94 -9.00 9.15
CA TRP A 62 -2.39 -8.13 8.05
C TRP A 62 -3.87 -8.28 7.71
N LYS A 63 -4.54 -9.35 8.20
CA LYS A 63 -5.97 -9.60 7.97
C LYS A 63 -6.36 -9.42 6.49
N TRP A 64 -7.47 -8.75 6.19
CA TRP A 64 -7.88 -8.45 4.81
C TRP A 64 -7.20 -7.18 4.28
N VAL A 65 -6.56 -7.30 3.12
CA VAL A 65 -5.91 -6.19 2.42
C VAL A 65 -6.37 -6.08 0.98
N TRP A 66 -6.23 -4.89 0.40
CA TRP A 66 -6.42 -4.65 -1.02
C TRP A 66 -5.05 -4.70 -1.69
N MET A 67 -4.73 -5.84 -2.28
CA MET A 67 -3.48 -6.07 -2.99
C MET A 67 -3.57 -5.59 -4.43
N TYR A 68 -2.52 -4.91 -4.89
CA TYR A 68 -2.34 -4.46 -6.26
C TYR A 68 -1.10 -5.09 -6.85
N GLU A 69 -1.21 -5.63 -8.06
CA GLU A 69 -0.14 -6.33 -8.76
C GLU A 69 -0.20 -6.10 -10.27
N VAL A 70 0.92 -6.30 -10.96
CA VAL A 70 1.01 -6.29 -12.42
C VAL A 70 1.84 -7.49 -12.87
N GLY A 71 1.30 -8.32 -13.76
CA GLY A 71 2.00 -9.51 -14.26
C GLY A 71 2.48 -10.46 -13.16
N GLY A 72 1.74 -10.60 -12.06
CA GLY A 72 2.11 -11.41 -10.90
C GLY A 72 3.13 -10.76 -9.94
N ARG A 73 3.60 -9.55 -10.23
CA ARG A 73 4.51 -8.79 -9.36
C ARG A 73 3.71 -7.83 -8.48
N LYS A 74 3.81 -8.02 -7.17
CA LYS A 74 3.17 -7.18 -6.15
C LYS A 74 3.69 -5.74 -6.24
N LEU A 75 2.77 -4.78 -6.33
CA LEU A 75 3.05 -3.35 -6.31
C LEU A 75 2.89 -2.77 -4.91
N GLY A 76 1.78 -3.09 -4.26
CA GLY A 76 1.48 -2.63 -2.91
C GLY A 76 0.12 -3.08 -2.42
N TYR A 77 -0.22 -2.59 -1.24
CA TYR A 77 -1.41 -2.96 -0.50
C TYR A 77 -2.04 -1.70 0.10
N LEU A 78 -3.38 -1.67 0.18
CA LEU A 78 -4.10 -0.73 1.03
C LEU A 78 -4.68 -1.45 2.24
N HIS A 79 -4.63 -0.75 3.38
CA HIS A 79 -5.07 -1.23 4.69
C HIS A 79 -6.17 -0.30 5.23
N PRO A 80 -7.44 -0.65 5.05
CA PRO A 80 -8.55 0.04 5.73
C PRO A 80 -8.57 -0.33 7.22
N MET A 81 -8.37 0.66 8.07
CA MET A 81 -8.29 0.51 9.53
C MET A 81 -9.42 1.29 10.19
N GLN A 82 -9.74 0.96 11.43
CA GLN A 82 -10.70 1.75 12.23
C GLN A 82 -10.23 3.21 12.38
N SER A 83 -8.92 3.43 12.47
CA SER A 83 -8.31 4.75 12.60
C SER A 83 -8.18 5.53 11.29
N GLY A 84 -8.33 4.88 10.13
CA GLY A 84 -8.10 5.52 8.84
C GLY A 84 -7.68 4.55 7.74
N VAL A 85 -6.73 4.97 6.91
CA VAL A 85 -6.24 4.18 5.77
C VAL A 85 -4.73 4.32 5.73
N SER A 86 -4.05 3.23 5.43
CA SER A 86 -2.62 3.26 5.14
C SER A 86 -2.32 2.46 3.86
N GLY A 87 -1.10 2.58 3.37
CA GLY A 87 -0.57 1.76 2.30
C GLY A 87 0.74 1.08 2.66
N THR A 88 1.02 -0.06 2.05
CA THR A 88 2.36 -0.65 2.04
C THR A 88 2.77 -0.92 0.59
N PHE A 89 3.83 -0.28 0.12
CA PHE A 89 4.45 -0.65 -1.16
C PHE A 89 5.61 -1.61 -0.89
N VAL A 90 5.90 -2.47 -1.87
CA VAL A 90 6.94 -3.49 -1.73
C VAL A 90 8.05 -3.30 -2.73
N LEU A 91 9.30 -3.55 -2.34
CA LEU A 91 10.48 -3.39 -3.20
C LEU A 91 11.39 -4.61 -3.10
N SER A 92 11.78 -5.18 -4.24
CA SER A 92 12.94 -6.06 -4.28
C SER A 92 14.23 -5.25 -4.10
N ALA A 93 15.36 -5.90 -3.84
CA ALA A 93 16.64 -5.19 -3.66
C ALA A 93 17.02 -4.31 -4.87
N PRO A 94 16.91 -4.76 -6.15
CA PRO A 94 17.17 -3.89 -7.30
C PRO A 94 16.21 -2.70 -7.38
N GLU A 95 14.93 -2.91 -7.09
CA GLU A 95 13.92 -1.84 -7.11
C GLU A 95 14.16 -0.80 -6.00
N GLU A 96 14.58 -1.25 -4.83
CA GLU A 96 14.98 -0.36 -3.73
C GLU A 96 16.15 0.54 -4.13
N GLN A 97 17.17 -0.02 -4.79
CA GLN A 97 18.34 0.74 -5.24
C GLN A 97 17.94 1.83 -6.25
N GLU A 98 17.14 1.48 -7.26
CA GLU A 98 16.65 2.40 -8.29
C GLU A 98 15.78 3.52 -7.69
N ILE A 99 14.84 3.17 -6.80
CA ILE A 99 13.97 4.17 -6.16
C ILE A 99 14.79 5.08 -5.23
N SER A 100 15.76 4.54 -4.51
CA SER A 100 16.62 5.33 -3.63
C SER A 100 17.53 6.29 -4.39
N ALA A 101 17.92 5.94 -5.62
CA ALA A 101 18.68 6.79 -6.54
C ALA A 101 17.83 7.88 -7.22
N THR A 102 16.49 7.83 -7.10
CA THR A 102 15.60 8.81 -7.73
C THR A 102 15.76 10.19 -7.08
N ASN A 103 16.23 11.16 -7.87
CA ASN A 103 16.36 12.55 -7.44
C ASN A 103 14.99 13.16 -7.08
N GLY A 104 14.95 13.95 -6.01
CA GLY A 104 13.73 14.64 -5.58
C GLY A 104 12.69 13.77 -4.89
N LEU A 105 12.99 12.50 -4.55
CA LEU A 105 12.03 11.63 -3.86
C LEU A 105 11.55 12.26 -2.54
N PRO A 106 10.22 12.39 -2.31
CA PRO A 106 9.66 12.97 -1.09
C PRO A 106 10.22 12.32 0.18
N ARG A 107 10.47 13.15 1.21
CA ARG A 107 11.05 12.72 2.49
C ARG A 107 10.25 11.59 3.15
N VAL A 108 8.92 11.62 3.02
CA VAL A 108 8.04 10.58 3.57
C VAL A 108 8.29 9.21 2.93
N ILE A 109 8.59 9.17 1.63
CA ILE A 109 8.89 7.93 0.91
C ILE A 109 10.28 7.42 1.31
N LYS A 110 11.29 8.30 1.33
CA LYS A 110 12.64 7.96 1.83
C LYS A 110 12.57 7.38 3.24
N GLN A 111 11.74 7.97 4.09
CA GLN A 111 11.53 7.50 5.45
C GLN A 111 10.88 6.12 5.46
N ALA A 112 9.84 5.88 4.66
CA ALA A 112 9.15 4.60 4.56
C ALA A 112 10.05 3.47 4.04
N VAL A 113 10.92 3.75 3.06
CA VAL A 113 11.93 2.80 2.58
C VAL A 113 12.92 2.46 3.69
N ARG A 114 13.50 3.47 4.35
CA ARG A 114 14.43 3.25 5.48
C ARG A 114 13.79 2.44 6.62
N ASP A 115 12.51 2.70 6.89
CA ASP A 115 11.78 2.08 7.98
C ASP A 115 11.22 0.70 7.64
N GLY A 116 11.16 0.36 6.34
CA GLY A 116 10.53 -0.83 5.83
C GLY A 116 11.14 -2.13 6.35
N ALA A 117 10.28 -3.09 6.67
CA ALA A 117 10.70 -4.41 7.14
C ALA A 117 11.13 -5.27 5.94
N LEU A 118 12.27 -5.95 6.05
CA LEU A 118 12.74 -6.91 5.05
C LEU A 118 12.17 -8.29 5.38
N PHE A 119 11.46 -8.89 4.43
CA PHE A 119 10.93 -10.24 4.53
C PHE A 119 11.14 -10.95 3.20
N ASP A 120 11.86 -12.07 3.23
CA ASP A 120 12.14 -12.91 2.05
C ASP A 120 12.69 -12.10 0.85
N GLY A 121 13.68 -11.24 1.11
CA GLY A 121 14.31 -10.40 0.08
C GLY A 121 13.44 -9.25 -0.45
N VAL A 122 12.22 -9.08 0.07
CA VAL A 122 11.31 -7.99 -0.29
C VAL A 122 11.14 -7.04 0.88
N ARG A 123 11.32 -5.74 0.63
CA ARG A 123 11.10 -4.70 1.62
C ARG A 123 9.66 -4.22 1.60
N HIS A 124 9.02 -4.23 2.76
CA HIS A 124 7.65 -3.76 2.98
C HIS A 124 7.67 -2.37 3.60
N CYS A 125 7.33 -1.35 2.80
CA CYS A 125 7.44 0.06 3.16
C CYS A 125 6.05 0.64 3.46
N TRP A 126 5.74 0.81 4.75
CA TRP A 126 4.44 1.28 5.21
C TRP A 126 4.35 2.81 5.25
N MET A 127 3.18 3.36 4.92
CA MET A 127 2.85 4.78 4.98
C MET A 127 1.41 4.98 5.47
N ASP A 128 1.25 5.84 6.47
CA ASP A 128 -0.08 6.33 6.88
C ASP A 128 -0.63 7.36 5.90
N PHE A 129 -1.93 7.33 5.61
CA PHE A 129 -2.57 8.33 4.75
C PHE A 129 -3.23 9.40 5.62
N VAL A 130 -2.41 10.26 6.23
CA VAL A 130 -2.87 11.36 7.08
C VAL A 130 -3.63 12.46 6.32
N ASP A 131 -3.41 12.57 5.01
CA ASP A 131 -4.06 13.48 4.08
C ASP A 131 -3.97 12.94 2.62
N LEU A 132 -4.44 13.72 1.65
CA LEU A 132 -4.35 13.36 0.23
C LEU A 132 -2.93 13.49 -0.34
N GLY A 133 -2.05 14.32 0.25
CA GLY A 133 -0.66 14.42 -0.17
C GLY A 133 0.12 13.14 0.16
N ALA A 134 -0.14 12.52 1.32
CA ALA A 134 0.40 11.21 1.67
C ALA A 134 -0.09 10.11 0.72
N VAL A 135 -1.36 10.17 0.29
CA VAL A 135 -1.91 9.28 -0.74
C VAL A 135 -1.17 9.46 -2.07
N HIS A 136 -1.01 10.70 -2.53
CA HIS A 136 -0.30 10.98 -3.78
C HIS A 136 1.15 10.50 -3.74
N ALA A 137 1.88 10.77 -2.65
CA ALA A 137 3.25 10.29 -2.48
C ALA A 137 3.34 8.75 -2.53
N PHE A 138 2.39 8.05 -1.90
CA PHE A 138 2.31 6.60 -1.97
C PHE A 138 2.03 6.09 -3.40
N VAL A 139 1.06 6.69 -4.08
CA VAL A 139 0.72 6.33 -5.47
C VAL A 139 1.91 6.59 -6.39
N ASP A 140 2.64 7.69 -6.20
CA ASP A 140 3.78 8.06 -7.03
C ASP A 140 4.94 7.08 -6.91
N VAL A 141 5.27 6.59 -5.69
CA VAL A 141 6.29 5.53 -5.57
C VAL A 141 5.82 4.21 -6.17
N VAL A 142 4.53 3.89 -6.09
CA VAL A 142 3.97 2.71 -6.78
C VAL A 142 4.03 2.88 -8.30
N ARG A 143 3.79 4.08 -8.84
CA ARG A 143 3.96 4.41 -10.26
C ARG A 143 5.41 4.27 -10.71
N LEU A 144 6.36 4.77 -9.92
CA LEU A 144 7.78 4.62 -10.19
C LEU A 144 8.15 3.13 -10.26
N LYS A 145 7.75 2.35 -9.25
CA LYS A 145 7.93 0.89 -9.26
C LYS A 145 7.31 0.27 -10.51
N TYR A 146 6.05 0.57 -10.81
CA TYR A 146 5.34 0.07 -11.99
C TYR A 146 6.11 0.33 -13.29
N GLN A 147 6.67 1.53 -13.46
CA GLN A 147 7.50 1.88 -14.61
C GLN A 147 8.80 1.06 -14.67
N LEU A 148 9.43 0.79 -13.52
CA LEU A 148 10.60 -0.10 -13.45
C LEU A 148 10.25 -1.52 -13.92
N LEU A 149 9.08 -2.06 -13.53
CA LEU A 149 8.66 -3.41 -13.93
C LEU A 149 8.29 -3.53 -15.41
N ALA A 150 7.97 -2.40 -16.06
CA ALA A 150 7.61 -2.36 -17.47
C ALA A 150 8.82 -2.31 -18.41
N ARG A 151 10.04 -2.14 -17.87
CA ARG A 151 11.27 -2.14 -18.67
C ARG A 151 11.55 -3.58 -19.17
N PRO A 152 11.94 -3.75 -20.45
CA PRO A 152 12.46 -5.04 -20.91
C PRO A 152 13.76 -5.37 -20.17
N GLU A 153 13.99 -6.68 -19.94
CA GLU A 153 15.25 -7.20 -19.40
C GLU A 153 16.42 -7.01 -20.37
#